data_AF-W7YP35-F1
#
_entry.id   AF-W7YP35-F1
#
_cell.length_a   1.000
_cell.length_b   1.000
_cell.length_c   1.000
_cell.angle_alpha   90.00
_cell.angle_beta   90.00
_cell.angle_gamma   90.00
#
_symmetry.space_group_name_H-M   'P 1'
#
loop_
_entity.id
_entity.type
_entity.pdbx_description
1 polymer ?
#
loop_
_entity_poly.entity_id
_entity_poly.type
_entity_poly.pdbx_seq_one_letter_code
_entity_poly.pdbx_strand_id
1 'polypeptide(L)' 'MVQDLAQSGQDLTWNDFDDYPYEDIGSGLYIRNYKIDEDYHVSVGGASIEKKPLYIYLVKANGEKIDIRHDDMEQFMLK' A
#
# COMPACT_ATOMS: atom_id res chain seq x y z
N MET A 1 2.51 12.54 1.63
CA MET A 1 2.05 11.92 0.36
C MET A 1 2.50 10.47 0.34
N VAL A 2 1.93 9.61 -0.51
CA VAL A 2 2.36 8.19 -0.61
C VAL A 2 3.86 8.04 -0.92
N GLN A 3 4.44 9.05 -1.58
CA GLN A 3 5.86 9.07 -1.90
C GLN A 3 6.77 9.16 -0.67
N ASP A 4 6.34 9.87 0.37
CA ASP A 4 7.09 9.96 1.64
C ASP A 4 7.07 8.62 2.39
N LEU A 5 5.99 7.84 2.24
CA LEU A 5 5.87 6.51 2.83
C LEU A 5 6.86 5.53 2.18
N ALA A 6 6.99 5.56 0.85
CA ALA A 6 7.93 4.70 0.12
C ALA A 6 9.38 4.86 0.59
N GLN A 7 9.78 6.05 1.07
CA GLN A 7 11.12 6.28 1.63
C GLN A 7 11.41 5.48 2.90
N SER A 8 10.36 5.10 3.66
CA SER A 8 10.50 4.29 4.88
C SER A 8 10.71 2.80 4.58
N GLY A 9 10.47 2.36 3.34
CA GLY A 9 10.81 1.03 2.85
C GLY A 9 10.31 -0.11 3.76
N GLN A 10 11.24 -0.92 4.26
CA GLN A 10 10.94 -2.11 5.08
C GLN A 10 10.43 -1.81 6.50
N ASP A 11 10.51 -0.55 6.95
CA ASP A 11 10.03 -0.16 8.27
C ASP A 11 8.56 0.24 8.28
N LEU A 12 7.92 0.29 7.10
CA LEU A 12 6.49 0.52 6.98
C LEU A 12 5.66 -0.55 7.70
N THR A 13 4.65 -0.06 8.39
CA THR A 13 3.66 -0.80 9.17
C THR A 13 2.25 -0.38 8.76
N TRP A 14 1.24 -1.03 9.34
CA TRP A 14 -0.16 -0.65 9.11
C TRP A 14 -0.47 0.77 9.57
N ASN A 15 0.15 1.20 10.67
CA ASN A 15 -0.14 2.49 11.32
C ASN A 15 0.31 3.69 10.47
N ASP A 16 1.30 3.50 9.60
CA ASP A 16 1.77 4.55 8.68
C ASP A 16 0.68 4.97 7.67
N PHE A 17 -0.41 4.20 7.58
CA PHE A 17 -1.54 4.45 6.69
C PHE A 17 -2.84 4.80 7.44
N ASP A 18 -2.85 4.85 8.77
CA ASP A 18 -4.10 5.03 9.56
C ASP A 18 -4.79 6.39 9.30
N ASP A 19 -4.04 7.39 8.84
CA ASP A 19 -4.58 8.71 8.45
C ASP A 19 -5.31 8.69 7.10
N TYR A 20 -5.21 7.61 6.32
CA TYR A 20 -5.85 7.48 5.02
C TYR A 20 -7.16 6.70 5.13
N PRO A 21 -8.23 7.14 4.43
CA PRO A 21 -9.46 6.37 4.38
C PRO A 21 -9.21 5.02 3.69
N TYR A 22 -9.72 3.94 4.28
CA TYR A 22 -9.54 2.60 3.75
C TYR A 22 -10.81 1.77 3.73
N GLU A 23 -10.83 0.80 2.82
CA GLU A 23 -11.79 -0.30 2.79
C GLU A 23 -11.11 -1.59 3.26
N ASP A 24 -11.74 -2.34 4.17
CA ASP A 24 -11.30 -3.69 4.54
C ASP A 24 -11.98 -4.70 3.61
N ILE A 25 -11.16 -5.37 2.79
CA ILE A 25 -11.60 -6.34 1.79
C ILE A 25 -11.10 -7.76 2.11
N GLY A 26 -10.59 -7.96 3.32
CA GLY A 26 -9.99 -9.22 3.74
C GLY A 26 -11.01 -10.34 3.95
N SER A 27 -10.72 -11.53 3.43
CA SER A 27 -11.45 -12.76 3.76
C SER A 27 -10.50 -13.86 4.26
N GLY A 28 -9.96 -13.64 5.47
CA GLY A 28 -9.02 -14.54 6.15
C GLY A 28 -7.64 -13.94 6.38
N LEU A 29 -7.17 -13.11 5.44
CA LEU A 29 -6.08 -12.16 5.69
C LEU A 29 -6.67 -10.78 6.01
N TYR A 30 -5.94 -9.97 6.75
CA TYR A 30 -6.21 -8.55 6.84
C TYR A 30 -5.75 -7.93 5.53
N ILE A 31 -6.64 -7.22 4.83
CA ILE A 31 -6.33 -6.51 3.60
C ILE A 31 -7.04 -5.16 3.65
N ARG A 32 -6.28 -4.08 3.69
CA ARG A 32 -6.81 -2.71 3.67
C ARG A 32 -6.39 -2.01 2.38
N ASN A 33 -7.37 -1.47 1.67
CA ASN A 33 -7.14 -0.63 0.50
C ASN A 33 -7.32 0.83 0.88
N TYR A 34 -6.21 1.56 0.97
CA TYR A 34 -6.17 2.99 1.27
C TYR A 34 -6.31 3.80 0.00
N LYS A 35 -7.31 4.68 -0.05
CA LYS A 35 -7.53 5.54 -1.22
C LYS A 35 -6.52 6.68 -1.22
N ILE A 36 -5.78 6.82 -2.33
CA ILE A 36 -4.86 7.95 -2.55
C ILE A 36 -5.54 9.00 -3.42
N ASP A 37 -5.97 8.60 -4.62
CA ASP A 37 -6.72 9.42 -5.57
C ASP A 37 -7.62 8.54 -6.46
N GLU A 38 -8.02 9.02 -7.63
CA GLU A 38 -8.87 8.26 -8.58
C GLU A 38 -8.07 7.23 -9.40
N ASP A 39 -6.77 7.46 -9.58
CA ASP A 39 -5.89 6.65 -10.41
C ASP A 39 -5.13 5.60 -9.59
N TYR A 40 -4.97 5.84 -8.29
CA TYR A 40 -4.13 5.04 -7.40
C TYR A 40 -4.79 4.72 -6.04
N HIS A 41 -4.51 3.51 -5.55
CA HIS A 41 -4.72 3.12 -4.16
C HIS A 41 -3.54 2.32 -3.62
N VAL A 42 -3.37 2.29 -2.30
CA VAL A 42 -2.40 1.42 -1.65
C VAL A 42 -3.11 0.22 -1.05
N SER A 43 -2.67 -0.99 -1.39
CA SER A 43 -3.18 -2.23 -0.81
C SER A 43 -2.15 -2.80 0.16
N VAL A 44 -2.51 -2.88 1.43
CA VAL A 44 -1.68 -3.47 2.49
C VAL A 44 -2.32 -4.76 2.95
N GLY A 45 -1.54 -5.85 2.95
CA GLY A 45 -2.05 -7.16 3.31
C GLY A 45 -1.13 -7.94 4.23
N GLY A 46 -1.73 -8.71 5.14
CA GLY A 46 -0.98 -9.54 6.07
C GLY A 46 -1.84 -10.43 6.96
N ALA A 47 -1.18 -11.33 7.70
CA ALA A 47 -1.86 -12.26 8.60
C ALA A 47 -2.40 -11.61 9.89
N SER A 48 -1.88 -10.44 10.27
CA SER A 48 -2.32 -9.65 11.41
C SER A 48 -1.89 -8.19 11.24
N ILE A 49 -2.68 -7.25 11.76
CA ILE A 49 -2.34 -5.83 11.85
C ILE A 49 -1.25 -5.54 12.89
N GLU A 50 -1.02 -6.45 13.85
CA GLU A 50 0.04 -6.33 14.86
C GLU A 50 1.42 -6.79 14.35
N LYS A 51 1.47 -7.38 13.14
CA LYS A 51 2.70 -7.86 12.50
C LYS A 51 3.02 -7.00 11.27
N LYS A 52 4.28 -7.04 10.83
CA LYS A 52 4.68 -6.40 9.57
C LYS A 52 3.79 -6.88 8.42
N PRO A 53 3.35 -5.97 7.53
CA PRO A 53 2.62 -6.36 6.32
C PRO A 53 3.42 -7.36 5.48
N LEU A 54 2.72 -8.34 4.91
CA LEU A 54 3.31 -9.24 3.93
C LEU A 54 3.61 -8.50 2.63
N TYR A 55 2.73 -7.58 2.23
CA TYR A 55 2.90 -6.71 1.08
C TYR A 55 2.36 -5.31 1.34
N ILE A 56 2.93 -4.34 0.62
CA ILE A 56 2.45 -2.97 0.53
C ILE A 56 2.51 -2.57 -0.93
N TYR A 57 1.37 -2.68 -1.62
CA TYR A 57 1.29 -2.43 -3.05
C TYR A 57 0.75 -1.05 -3.34
N LEU A 58 1.41 -0.31 -4.23
CA LEU A 58 0.76 0.78 -4.96
C LEU A 58 0.10 0.18 -6.19
N VAL A 59 -1.20 0.42 -6.35
CA VAL A 59 -2.03 -0.20 -7.39
C VAL A 59 -2.69 0.90 -8.22
N LYS A 60 -2.53 0.81 -9.55
CA LYS A 60 -3.22 1.67 -10.54
C LYS A 60 -4.68 1.23 -10.72
N ALA A 61 -5.52 2.13 -11.23
CA ALA A 61 -6.91 1.84 -11.58
C ALA A 61 -7.04 0.70 -12.63
N ASN A 62 -6.01 0.49 -13.46
CA ASN A 62 -5.95 -0.61 -14.43
C ASN A 62 -5.50 -1.96 -13.83
N GLY A 63 -5.17 -2.00 -12.53
CA GLY A 63 -4.73 -3.21 -11.81
C GLY A 63 -3.22 -3.46 -11.81
N GLU A 64 -2.42 -2.68 -12.53
CA GLU A 64 -0.96 -2.73 -12.41
C GLU A 64 -0.54 -2.36 -10.99
N LYS A 65 0.50 -3.03 -10.47
CA LYS A 65 0.97 -2.80 -9.10
C LYS A 65 2.45 -3.06 -8.93
N ILE A 66 3.02 -2.38 -7.93
CA ILE A 66 4.40 -2.55 -7.46
C ILE A 66 4.43 -2.64 -5.94
N ASP A 67 5.44 -3.32 -5.36
CA ASP A 67 5.70 -3.26 -3.91
C ASP A 67 6.55 -2.04 -3.60
N ILE A 68 5.96 -1.06 -2.91
CA ILE A 68 6.62 0.24 -2.67
C ILE A 68 7.87 0.13 -1.79
N ARG A 69 8.10 -1.03 -1.16
CA ARG A 69 9.26 -1.26 -0.29
C ARG A 69 10.48 -1.78 -1.06
N HIS A 70 10.31 -2.15 -2.32
CA HIS A 70 11.32 -2.83 -3.13
C HIS A 70 11.44 -2.24 -4.54
N ASP A 71 10.34 -1.79 -5.12
CA ASP A 71 10.25 -1.36 -6.51
C ASP A 71 10.36 0.16 -6.67
N ASP A 72 10.75 0.59 -7.87
CA ASP A 72 10.87 2.01 -8.22
C ASP A 72 9.49 2.64 -8.49
N MET A 73 8.97 3.31 -7.47
CA MET A 73 7.69 4.00 -7.52
C MET A 73 7.69 5.22 -8.46
N GLU A 74 8.80 5.96 -8.57
CA GLU A 74 8.87 7.11 -9.47
C GLU A 74 8.75 6.64 -10.93
N GLN A 75 9.49 5.60 -11.29
CA GLN A 75 9.39 4.98 -12.61
C GLN A 75 7.98 4.44 -12.88
N PHE A 76 7.32 3.87 -11.88
CA PHE A 76 5.97 3.32 -12.01
C PHE A 76 4.90 4.40 -12.25
N MET A 77 4.99 5.54 -11.56
CA MET A 77 4.05 6.65 -11.70
C MET A 77 4.22 7.44 -13.01
N LEU A 78 5.40 7.39 -13.63
CA LEU A 78 5.68 8.06 -14.90
C LEU A 78 5.20 7.30 -16.14
N LYS A 79 4.86 6.01 -15.99
CA LYS A 79 4.33 5.15 -17.06
C LYS A 79 2.82 5.22 -17.17
#